data_AF-A0A524KRQ1-F1
#
_entry.id   AF-A0A524KRQ1-F1
#
_cell.length_a   1.000
_cell.length_b   1.000
_cell.length_c   1.000
_cell.angle_alpha   90.00
_cell.angle_beta   90.00
_cell.angle_gamma   90.00
#
_symmetry.space_group_name_H-M   'P 1'
#
loop_
_entity.id
_entity.type
_entity.pdbx_description
1 polymer ?
#
loop_
_entity_poly.entity_id
_entity_poly.type
_entity_poly.pdbx_seq_one_letter_code
_entity_poly.pdbx_strand_id
1 'polypeptide(L)' 'KSHGVGLADAIIAATADSENAELKTLNVKHYPMFKGLTPPYTTT' A
#
# COMPACT_ATOMS: atom_id res chain seq x y z
N LYS A 1 -6.15 -15.34 -9.42
CA LYS A 1 -4.90 -14.70 -8.92
C LYS A 1 -5.30 -13.72 -7.83
N SER A 2 -5.02 -14.05 -6.57
CA SER A 2 -5.27 -13.20 -5.41
C SER A 2 -4.35 -11.97 -5.47
N HIS A 3 -4.93 -10.78 -5.64
CA HIS A 3 -4.36 -9.43 -5.37
C HIS A 3 -3.00 -9.01 -5.97
N GLY A 4 -2.27 -9.86 -6.69
CA GLY A 4 -1.03 -9.48 -7.39
C GLY A 4 0.07 -8.96 -6.45
N VAL A 5 0.00 -9.33 -5.17
CA VAL A 5 0.75 -8.73 -4.06
C VAL A 5 1.58 -9.80 -3.35
N GLY A 6 2.82 -9.45 -2.97
CA GLY A 6 3.68 -10.34 -2.18
C GLY A 6 3.18 -10.50 -0.74
N LEU A 7 3.57 -11.58 -0.07
CA LEU A 7 3.14 -11.84 1.32
C LEU A 7 3.44 -10.68 2.27
N ALA A 8 4.62 -10.08 2.17
CA ALA A 8 5.00 -8.95 3.02
C ALA A 8 4.11 -7.72 2.76
N ASP A 9 3.85 -7.40 1.49
CA ASP A 9 2.96 -6.30 1.11
C ASP A 9 1.52 -6.56 1.58
N ALA A 10 1.07 -7.83 1.54
CA ALA A 10 -0.24 -8.22 2.04
C ALA A 10 -0.39 -7.98 3.55
N ILE A 11 0.64 -8.32 4.34
CA ILE A 11 0.66 -8.11 5.79
C ILE A 11 0.62 -6.61 6.10
N ILE A 12 1.46 -5.80 5.44
CA ILE A 12 1.47 -4.34 5.64
C ILE A 12 0.10 -3.74 5.29
N ALA A 13 -0.48 -4.15 4.16
CA ALA A 13 -1.80 -3.70 3.74
C ALA A 13 -2.89 -4.07 4.73
N ALA A 14 -2.90 -5.31 5.20
CA ALA A 14 -3.89 -5.80 6.17
C ALA A 14 -3.78 -5.06 7.51
N THR A 15 -2.56 -4.76 7.97
CA THR A 15 -2.36 -3.97 9.19
C THR A 15 -2.87 -2.54 9.00
N ALA A 16 -2.55 -1.87 7.89
CA ALA A 16 -3.04 -0.51 7.63
C ALA A 16 -4.58 -0.45 7.55
N ASP A 17 -5.20 -1.44 6.93
CA ASP A 17 -6.67 -1.56 6.84
C ASP A 17 -7.31 -1.85 8.21
N SER A 18 -6.75 -2.81 8.97
CA SER A 18 -7.21 -3.18 10.31
C SER A 18 -7.17 -2.02 11.30
N GLU A 19 -6.12 -1.20 11.23
CA GLU A 19 -5.94 -0.05 12.12
C GLU A 19 -6.61 1.23 11.57
N ASN A 20 -7.31 1.15 10.42
CA ASN A 20 -7.87 2.30 9.71
C ASN A 20 -6.84 3.43 9.51
N ALA A 21 -5.60 3.05 9.22
CA ALA A 21 -4.45 3.94 9.07
C ALA A 21 -4.18 4.25 7.59
N GLU A 22 -3.68 5.44 7.32
CA GLU A 22 -3.27 5.81 5.96
C GLU A 22 -1.90 5.22 5.63
N LEU A 23 -1.86 4.31 4.65
CA LEU A 23 -0.60 3.74 4.16
C LEU A 23 0.20 4.79 3.38
N LYS A 24 1.43 5.09 3.83
CA LYS A 24 2.39 5.90 3.08
C LYS A 24 3.56 5.04 2.64
N THR A 25 3.79 4.95 1.32
CA THR A 25 4.86 4.11 0.76
C THR A 25 5.38 4.68 -0.56
N LEU A 26 6.66 4.44 -0.86
CA LEU A 26 7.24 4.73 -2.18
C LEU A 26 6.88 3.63 -3.20
N ASN A 27 6.53 2.43 -2.75
CA ASN A 27 6.21 1.29 -3.60
C ASN A 27 4.73 1.22 -3.98
N VAL A 28 4.14 2.34 -4.41
CA VAL A 28 2.69 2.48 -4.66
C VAL A 28 2.11 1.36 -5.54
N LYS A 29 2.87 0.89 -6.55
CA LYS A 29 2.44 -0.17 -7.48
C LYS A 29 2.18 -1.51 -6.81
N HIS A 30 2.77 -1.75 -5.63
CA HIS A 30 2.56 -2.97 -4.85
C HIS A 30 1.22 -2.94 -4.11
N TYR A 31 0.48 -1.83 -4.11
CA TYR A 31 -0.70 -1.68 -3.27
C TYR A 31 -1.93 -1.29 -4.12
N PRO A 32 -2.31 -2.10 -5.13
CA PRO A 32 -3.38 -1.75 -6.07
C PRO A 32 -4.77 -1.64 -5.40
N MET A 33 -4.93 -2.19 -4.20
CA MET A 33 -6.17 -2.09 -3.42
C MET A 33 -6.37 -0.70 -2.79
N PHE A 34 -5.29 0.07 -2.58
CA PHE A 34 -5.39 1.43 -2.04
C PHE A 34 -5.58 2.44 -3.18
N LYS A 35 -6.84 2.80 -3.43
CA LYS A 35 -7.20 3.75 -4.48
C LYS A 35 -6.66 5.15 -4.15
N GLY A 36 -5.97 5.77 -5.10
CA GLY A 36 -5.44 7.13 -4.93
C GLY A 36 -4.18 7.20 -4.07
N LEU A 37 -3.54 6.08 -3.76
CA LEU A 37 -2.27 6.05 -3.05
C LEU A 37 -1.20 6.81 -3.86
N THR A 38 -0.57 7.80 -3.22
CA THR A 38 0.53 8.58 -3.79
C THR A 38 1.77 8.43 -2.93
N PRO A 39 2.98 8.51 -3.53
CA PRO A 39 4.20 8.52 -2.72
C PRO A 39 4.20 9.74 -1.79
N PRO A 40 4.68 9.59 -0.53
CA PRO A 40 4.67 10.68 0.45
C PRO A 40 5.63 11.82 0.12
N TYR A 41 6.61 11.60 -0.76
CA TYR A 41 7.60 12.59 -1.15
C TYR A 41 7.61 12.75 -2.67
N THR A 42 7.65 13.99 -3.12
CA THR A 42 7.89 14.37 -4.51
C THR A 42 9.33 14.84 -4.63
N THR A 43 10.08 14.35 -5.61
CA THR A 43 11.37 14.94 -5.99
C THR A 43 11.07 16.23 -6.73
N THR A 44 11.13 17.35 -6.01
CA THR A 44 11.14 18.71 -6.57
C THR A 44 12.42 18.96 -7.35
#